data_AF-A0A1I4I199-F1
#
_entry.id   AF-A0A1I4I199-F1
#
_cell.length_a   1.000
_cell.length_b   1.000
_cell.length_c   1.000
_cell.angle_alpha   90.00
_cell.angle_beta   90.00
_cell.angle_gamma   90.00
#
_symmetry.space_group_name_H-M   'P 1'
#
loop_
_entity.id
_entity.type
_entity.pdbx_description
1 polymer ?
#
loop_
_entity_poly.entity_id
_entity_poly.type
_entity_poly.pdbx_seq_one_letter_code
_entity_poly.pdbx_strand_id
1 'polypeptide(L)' 'MSFNTIIFDMDGVLIDTEYHYTQIIDAFFEKKGIPIAHLNRHELLGRPLRDLWSFILGEDFDKRGAARLQKE' A
#
# COMPACT_ATOMS: atom_id res chain seq x y z
N MET A 1 32.77 15.32 -7.10
CA MET A 1 31.37 15.79 -7.11
C MET A 1 30.94 16.00 -5.66
N SER A 2 30.45 17.19 -5.30
CA SER A 2 29.78 17.40 -4.02
C SER A 2 28.28 17.53 -4.26
N PHE A 3 27.49 16.88 -3.42
CA PHE A 3 26.04 17.06 -3.41
C PHE A 3 25.69 18.15 -2.39
N ASN A 4 24.82 19.08 -2.76
CA ASN A 4 24.39 20.16 -1.87
C ASN A 4 23.35 19.68 -0.85
N THR A 5 22.52 18.70 -1.25
CA THR A 5 21.47 18.11 -0.43
C THR A 5 21.23 16.67 -0.86
N ILE A 6 20.95 15.80 0.10
CA ILE A 6 20.49 14.42 -0.13
C ILE A 6 19.24 14.21 0.73
N ILE A 7 18.17 13.71 0.11
CA ILE A 7 16.92 13.37 0.78
C ILE A 7 16.81 11.85 0.79
N PHE A 8 16.60 11.28 1.97
CA PHE A 8 16.45 9.85 2.15
C PHE A 8 14.99 9.53 2.40
N ASP A 9 14.53 8.44 1.80
CA ASP A 9 13.27 7.80 2.21
C ASP A 9 13.42 7.23 3.62
N MET A 10 12.30 6.92 4.28
CA MET A 10 12.32 6.42 5.65
C MET A 10 12.40 4.90 5.71
N ASP A 11 11.36 4.22 5.24
CA ASP A 11 11.19 2.77 5.32
C ASP A 11 12.14 2.08 4.34
N GLY A 12 12.88 1.06 4.80
CA GLY A 12 13.86 0.33 3.98
C GLY A 12 15.15 1.11 3.66
N VAL A 13 15.25 2.39 4.07
CA VAL A 13 16.44 3.23 3.86
C VAL A 13 17.05 3.69 5.18
N LEU A 14 16.28 4.40 6.02
CA LEU A 14 16.73 4.85 7.33
C LEU A 14 16.42 3.81 8.42
N ILE A 15 15.31 3.08 8.28
CA ILE A 15 14.85 2.07 9.24
C ILE A 15 14.35 0.84 8.47
N ASP A 16 14.78 -0.35 8.88
CA ASP A 16 14.35 -1.63 8.30
C ASP A 16 12.95 -2.03 8.84
N THR A 17 11.91 -1.46 8.25
CA THR A 17 10.50 -1.63 8.66
C THR A 17 9.66 -2.42 7.67
N GLU A 18 10.16 -2.72 6.47
CA GLU A 18 9.37 -3.33 5.39
C GLU A 18 8.79 -4.70 5.78
N TYR A 19 9.58 -5.50 6.49
CA TYR A 19 9.15 -6.79 7.01
C TYR A 19 7.96 -6.63 7.97
N HIS A 20 8.01 -5.68 8.88
CA HIS A 20 6.96 -5.44 9.87
C HIS A 20 5.70 -4.85 9.22
N TYR A 21 5.84 -3.92 8.27
CA TYR A 21 4.72 -3.39 7.51
C TYR A 21 3.95 -4.50 6.78
N THR A 22 4.70 -5.42 6.19
CA THR A 22 4.13 -6.58 5.50
C THR A 22 3.30 -7.46 6.44
N GLN A 23 3.79 -7.74 7.65
CA GLN A 23 3.05 -8.54 8.64
C GLN A 23 1.76 -7.86 9.10
N ILE A 24 1.79 -6.55 9.32
CA ILE A 24 0.61 -5.78 9.74
C ILE A 24 -0.46 -5.80 8.64
N ILE A 25 -0.05 -5.63 7.38
CA ILE A 25 -0.94 -5.70 6.22
C ILE A 25 -1.59 -7.07 6.12
N ASP A 26 -0.81 -8.15 6.19
CA ASP A 26 -1.31 -9.52 6.15
C ASP A 26 -2.36 -9.77 7.25
N ALA A 27 -2.02 -9.44 8.50
CA ALA A 27 -2.91 -9.64 9.64
C ALA A 27 -4.21 -8.83 9.53
N PHE A 28 -4.14 -7.61 8.98
CA PHE A 28 -5.32 -6.78 8.76
C PHE A 28 -6.28 -7.40 7.75
N PHE A 29 -5.77 -7.82 6.59
CA PHE A 29 -6.60 -8.38 5.52
C PHE A 29 -7.13 -9.77 5.86
N GLU A 30 -6.32 -10.61 6.53
CA GLU A 30 -6.76 -11.89 7.07
C GLU A 30 -7.94 -11.71 8.04
N LYS A 31 -7.84 -10.76 8.98
CA LYS A 31 -8.93 -10.43 9.92
C LYS A 31 -10.20 -9.94 9.22
N LYS A 32 -10.07 -9.34 8.03
CA LYS A 32 -11.20 -8.85 7.23
C LYS A 32 -11.74 -9.89 6.25
N GLY A 33 -11.10 -11.05 6.13
CA GLY A 33 -11.48 -12.09 5.16
C GLY A 33 -11.27 -11.67 3.72
N ILE A 34 -10.36 -10.71 3.46
CA ILE A 34 -10.06 -10.22 2.12
C ILE A 34 -8.82 -10.97 1.62
N PRO A 35 -8.92 -11.76 0.54
CA PRO A 35 -7.77 -12.42 -0.03
C PRO A 35 -6.86 -11.39 -0.70
N ILE A 36 -5.57 -11.41 -0.35
CA ILE A 36 -4.55 -10.51 -0.92
C ILE A 36 -3.37 -11.26 -1.54
N ALA A 37 -3.49 -12.58 -1.72
CA ALA A 37 -2.42 -13.42 -2.27
C ALA A 37 -2.04 -13.06 -3.72
N HIS A 38 -2.94 -12.36 -4.44
CA HIS A 38 -2.70 -11.86 -5.79
C HIS A 38 -1.87 -10.58 -5.85
N LEU A 39 -1.62 -9.92 -4.71
CA LEU A 39 -0.88 -8.66 -4.65
C LEU A 39 0.62 -8.92 -4.49
N ASN A 40 1.43 -8.17 -5.25
CA ASN A 40 2.86 -8.11 -4.98
C ASN A 40 3.11 -7.17 -3.80
N ARG A 41 3.72 -7.68 -2.73
CA ARG A 41 3.97 -6.93 -1.48
C ARG A 41 4.82 -5.67 -1.71
N HIS A 42 5.74 -5.70 -2.67
CA HIS A 42 6.52 -4.52 -3.04
C HIS A 42 5.68 -3.42 -3.71
N GLU A 43 4.53 -3.74 -4.30
CA GLU A 43 3.62 -2.72 -4.87
C GLU A 43 2.80 -2.00 -3.78
N LEU A 44 2.73 -2.57 -2.58
CA LEU A 44 2.03 -2.03 -1.43
C LEU A 44 2.93 -1.12 -0.57
N LEU A 45 4.23 -1.35 -0.60
CA LEU A 45 5.21 -0.59 0.19
C LEU A 45 5.45 0.80 -0.42
N GLY A 46 5.53 1.82 0.44
CA GLY A 46 5.78 3.21 0.03
C GLY A 46 4.60 3.92 -0.65
N ARG A 47 3.46 3.26 -0.85
CA ARG A 47 2.25 3.86 -1.45
C ARG A 47 1.14 4.04 -0.42
N PRO A 48 0.37 5.14 -0.50
CA PRO A 48 -0.81 5.31 0.36
C PRO A 48 -1.86 4.23 0.07
N LEU A 49 -2.33 3.53 1.12
CA LEU A 49 -3.39 2.52 1.02
C LEU A 49 -4.65 3.00 0.30
N ARG A 50 -4.99 4.29 0.42
CA ARG A 50 -6.14 4.91 -0.29
C ARG A 50 -6.06 4.75 -1.82
N ASP A 51 -4.86 4.72 -2.37
CA ASP A 51 -4.62 4.63 -3.82
C ASP A 51 -4.56 3.17 -4.30
N LEU A 52 -4.53 2.21 -3.36
CA LEU A 52 -4.36 0.78 -3.64
C LEU A 52 -5.67 -0.01 -3.61
N TRP A 53 -6.77 0.58 -3.14
CA TRP A 53 -8.05 -0.14 -2.97
C TRP A 53 -8.57 -0.79 -4.25
N SER A 54 -8.37 -0.17 -5.41
CA SER A 54 -8.77 -0.74 -6.69
C SER A 54 -7.96 -1.99 -7.07
N PHE A 55 -6.68 -2.05 -6.67
CA PHE A 55 -5.82 -3.22 -6.86
C PHE A 55 -6.15 -4.31 -5.85
N ILE A 56 -6.35 -3.93 -4.58
CA ILE A 56 -6.67 -4.85 -3.48
C ILE A 56 -7.99 -5.57 -3.72
N LEU A 57 -9.05 -4.83 -4.06
CA LEU A 57 -10.39 -5.37 -4.22
C LEU A 57 -10.62 -5.96 -5.62
N GLY A 58 -9.79 -5.65 -6.61
CA GLY A 58 -9.83 -6.29 -7.93
C GLY A 58 -11.22 -6.25 -8.58
N GLU A 59 -11.81 -7.43 -8.78
CA GLU A 59 -13.16 -7.56 -9.36
C GLU A 59 -14.29 -7.10 -8.41
N ASP A 60 -14.06 -7.18 -7.09
CA ASP A 60 -15.01 -6.72 -6.06
C ASP A 60 -14.97 -5.20 -5.88
N PHE A 61 -14.05 -4.49 -6.55
CA PHE A 61 -13.97 -3.04 -6.49
C PHE A 61 -15.10 -2.38 -7.29
N ASP A 62 -16.08 -1.79 -6.58
CA ASP A 62 -17.09 -0.95 -7.22
C ASP A 62 -16.48 0.38 -7.70
N LYS A 63 -15.98 0.37 -8.94
CA LYS A 63 -15.44 1.55 -9.63
C LYS A 63 -16.44 2.72 -9.68
N ARG A 64 -17.75 2.44 -9.79
CA ARG A 64 -18.78 3.48 -9.92
C ARG A 64 -19.07 4.12 -8.55
N GLY A 65 -19.13 3.31 -7.51
CA GLY A 65 -19.23 3.75 -6.12
C GLY A 65 -18.04 4.60 -5.71
N ALA A 66 -16.82 4.14 -6.00
CA ALA A 66 -15.59 4.87 -5.70
C ALA A 66 -15.50 6.22 -6.42
N ALA A 67 -15.81 6.26 -7.72
CA ALA A 67 -15.79 7.50 -8.50
C ALA A 67 -16.83 8.53 -8.03
N ARG A 68 -17.94 8.08 -7.42
CA ARG A 68 -18.94 8.95 -6.81
C ARG A 68 -18.43 9.55 -5.49
N LEU A 69 -17.84 8.71 -4.63
CA LEU A 69 -17.29 9.13 -3.34
C LEU A 69 -16.07 10.06 -3.47
N GLN A 70 -15.29 9.93 -4.54
CA GLN A 70 -14.09 10.77 -4.76
C GLN A 70 -14.42 12.19 -5.26
N LYS A 71 -15.64 12.42 -5.73
CA LYS A 71 -16.11 13.75 -6.19
C LYS A 71 -16.76 14.58 -5.07
N GLU A 72 -17.04 13.95 -3.92
CA GLU A 72 -17.47 14.61 -2.68
C GLU A 72 -16.24 15.07 -1.87
#